data_AF-A0A1B6BBY0-F1
#
_entry.id   AF-A0A1B6BBY0-F1
#
_cell.length_a   1.000
_cell.length_b   1.000
_cell.length_c   1.000
_cell.angle_alpha   90.00
_cell.angle_beta   90.00
_cell.angle_gamma   90.00
#
_symmetry.space_group_name_H-M   'P 1'
#
loop_
_entity.id
_entity.type
_entity.pdbx_description
1 polymer ?
#
loop_
_entity_poly.entity_id
_entity_poly.type
_entity_poly.pdbx_seq_one_letter_code
_entity_poly.pdbx_strand_id
1 'polypeptide(L)'
;MAGIEILSYSKRMKPIVTFCEGLVSLKNERDNHKCLLIIELDDIGENEALDQMLRTEMKKRIKGDATFFKDKIVALIVKSHSEHFTKTFAKKCIYHINNLGGTFIGHPLVEITEGYQNFRTWQKIDPKPLERICFEQIDQLVKRLHSYQPLNKDKLHVLVLHAGYKEISNTLMLWDNIANELELYNQKKAESVLSIDTLHVEEGKISDCYGCSFETCMYYAREKSCFYGGFVVEDLYPKLEKADIVVWICPNYNDAISAKLMAVINRLTALYRNMGFQDKYLLSVIVSGNSGSDSVARQLIGALNINKGFRLPAGFSIMALANDPGDIKSAFDITHKVSSYVNTVIALIEENIKKN
;
A
#
# COMPACT_ATOMS: atom_id res chain seq x y z
N MET A 1 33.40 3.59 6.61
CA MET A 1 33.06 2.18 6.83
C MET A 1 32.98 1.93 8.33
N ALA A 2 31.77 1.82 8.86
CA ALA A 2 31.52 1.28 10.19
C ALA A 2 30.30 0.38 10.04
N GLY A 3 30.55 -0.94 10.00
CA GLY A 3 29.51 -1.95 9.89
C GLY A 3 28.64 -1.91 11.14
N ILE A 4 27.37 -1.62 10.95
CA ILE A 4 26.35 -1.85 11.97
C ILE A 4 26.08 -3.37 11.94
N GLU A 5 26.82 -4.13 12.73
CA GLU A 5 26.43 -5.50 13.08
C GLU A 5 25.13 -5.43 13.88
N ILE A 6 24.04 -5.92 13.29
CA ILE A 6 22.77 -6.11 14.00
C ILE A 6 22.91 -7.34 14.90
N LEU A 7 23.51 -7.14 16.08
CA LEU A 7 23.59 -8.14 17.12
C LEU A 7 22.31 -8.15 17.98
N SER A 8 21.57 -9.24 17.77
CA SER A 8 20.61 -9.91 18.66
C SER A 8 19.13 -9.51 18.58
N TYR A 9 18.35 -10.43 18.01
CA TYR A 9 16.98 -10.70 18.40
C TYR A 9 16.89 -12.14 18.95
N SER A 10 17.12 -12.29 20.26
CA SER A 10 16.98 -13.51 21.07
C SER A 10 17.87 -14.72 20.70
N LYS A 11 18.21 -15.56 21.71
CA LYS A 11 19.21 -16.65 21.71
C LYS A 11 19.05 -17.78 20.65
N ARG A 12 18.17 -17.65 19.64
CA ARG A 12 17.97 -18.65 18.58
C ARG A 12 17.87 -18.11 17.15
N MET A 13 18.04 -16.81 16.89
CA MET A 13 17.95 -16.29 15.51
C MET A 13 18.99 -15.21 15.23
N LYS A 14 19.75 -15.38 14.14
CA LYS A 14 20.68 -14.37 13.61
C LYS A 14 20.21 -13.96 12.21
N PRO A 15 19.63 -12.76 12.02
CA PRO A 15 19.58 -12.16 10.70
C PRO A 15 21.02 -11.81 10.29
N ILE A 16 21.52 -12.37 9.18
CA ILE A 16 22.78 -11.92 8.58
C ILE A 16 22.41 -10.71 7.73
N VAL A 17 22.67 -9.51 8.27
CA VAL A 17 22.50 -8.25 7.55
C VAL A 17 23.84 -7.85 6.97
N THR A 18 24.03 -8.17 5.68
CA THR A 18 25.12 -7.61 4.90
C THR A 18 24.59 -6.35 4.23
N PHE A 19 25.07 -5.19 4.65
CA PHE A 19 24.98 -4.00 3.79
C PHE A 19 25.92 -4.29 2.61
N CYS A 20 25.34 -4.33 1.40
CA CYS A 20 25.81 -5.00 0.18
C CYS A 20 25.21 -6.42 0.01
N GLU A 21 24.49 -6.62 -1.10
CA GLU A 21 23.75 -7.82 -1.55
C GLU A 21 22.23 -7.89 -1.26
N GLY A 22 21.57 -6.74 -1.15
CA GLY A 22 20.24 -6.41 -1.70
C GLY A 22 18.99 -7.12 -1.16
N LEU A 23 19.09 -8.29 -0.53
CA LEU A 23 17.96 -9.09 -0.07
C LEU A 23 18.38 -9.93 1.14
N VAL A 24 17.75 -9.66 2.29
CA VAL A 24 17.89 -10.50 3.49
C VAL A 24 16.57 -11.24 3.70
N SER A 25 16.59 -12.56 3.54
CA SER A 25 15.48 -13.40 3.99
C SER A 25 15.59 -13.59 5.51
N LEU A 26 14.52 -13.28 6.24
CA LEU A 26 14.44 -13.59 7.67
C LEU A 26 14.21 -15.09 7.83
N LYS A 27 15.28 -15.87 7.90
CA LYS A 27 15.19 -17.32 8.14
C LYS A 27 14.92 -17.60 9.62
N ASN A 28 13.72 -18.10 9.91
CA ASN A 28 13.52 -19.06 11.00
C ASN A 28 13.31 -20.43 10.36
N GLU A 29 13.56 -21.54 11.05
CA GLU A 29 13.47 -22.92 10.51
C GLU A 29 12.10 -23.30 9.89
N ARG A 30 11.10 -22.40 9.88
CA ARG A 30 9.72 -22.64 9.44
C ARG A 30 9.08 -21.57 8.53
N ASP A 31 9.74 -20.47 8.16
CA ASP A 31 9.04 -19.37 7.45
C ASP A 31 9.88 -18.75 6.30
N ASN A 32 9.71 -19.30 5.08
CA ASN A 32 10.35 -18.80 3.86
C ASN A 32 9.56 -17.66 3.17
N HIS A 33 8.46 -17.17 3.76
CA HIS A 33 7.56 -16.21 3.10
C HIS A 33 7.90 -14.75 3.40
N LYS A 34 8.71 -14.44 4.41
CA LYS A 34 9.03 -13.06 4.81
C LYS A 34 10.37 -12.58 4.25
N CYS A 35 10.38 -11.36 3.74
CA CYS A 35 11.48 -10.76 2.99
C CYS A 35 11.75 -9.33 3.48
N LEU A 36 12.99 -9.05 3.88
CA LEU A 36 13.47 -7.70 4.18
C LEU A 36 14.50 -7.31 3.12
N LEU A 37 14.20 -6.29 2.32
CA LEU A 37 15.18 -5.72 1.39
C LEU A 37 15.91 -4.57 2.08
N ILE A 38 17.24 -4.61 2.02
CA ILE A 38 18.10 -3.56 2.57
C ILE A 38 18.88 -2.99 1.40
N ILE A 39 18.61 -1.73 1.10
CA ILE A 39 19.01 -1.09 -0.13
C ILE A 39 19.78 0.18 0.21
N GLU A 40 20.95 0.33 -0.40
CA GLU A 40 21.73 1.57 -0.41
C GLU A 40 21.68 2.13 -1.82
N LEU A 41 21.34 3.42 -1.93
CA LEU A 41 21.20 4.13 -3.21
C LEU A 41 22.52 4.79 -3.60
N ASP A 42 22.79 4.80 -4.89
CA ASP A 42 23.85 5.60 -5.50
C ASP A 42 23.48 7.11 -5.56
N ASP A 43 24.38 7.91 -6.14
CA ASP A 43 24.26 9.37 -6.21
C ASP A 43 23.08 9.87 -7.06
N ILE A 44 22.52 9.02 -7.93
CA ILE A 44 21.33 9.34 -8.73
C ILE A 44 20.05 8.72 -8.16
N GLY A 45 20.14 8.10 -6.98
CA GLY A 45 19.00 7.52 -6.29
C GLY A 45 18.64 6.11 -6.75
N GLU A 46 19.59 5.37 -7.33
CA GLU A 46 19.37 4.05 -7.91
C GLU A 46 20.15 2.92 -7.23
N ASN A 47 19.76 1.68 -7.53
CA ASN A 47 20.47 0.47 -7.07
C ASN A 47 20.50 -0.59 -8.19
N GLU A 48 21.64 -0.69 -8.87
CA GLU A 48 21.81 -1.55 -10.05
C GLU A 48 21.52 -3.03 -9.78
N ALA A 49 21.95 -3.55 -8.63
CA ALA A 49 21.74 -4.95 -8.27
C ALA A 49 20.24 -5.29 -8.13
N LEU A 50 19.48 -4.42 -7.45
CA LEU A 50 18.04 -4.58 -7.32
C LEU A 50 17.33 -4.42 -8.67
N ASP A 51 17.71 -3.42 -9.45
CA ASP A 51 17.13 -3.18 -10.77
C ASP A 51 17.36 -4.36 -11.71
N GLN A 52 18.56 -4.95 -11.71
CA GLN A 52 18.87 -6.15 -12.50
C GLN A 52 18.06 -7.38 -12.05
N MET A 53 17.86 -7.56 -10.74
CA MET A 53 16.99 -8.60 -10.20
C MET A 53 15.54 -8.39 -10.64
N LEU A 54 15.00 -7.18 -10.48
CA LEU A 54 13.63 -6.84 -10.90
C LEU A 54 13.43 -7.05 -12.41
N ARG A 55 14.40 -6.67 -13.24
CA ARG A 55 14.37 -6.95 -14.70
C ARG A 55 14.30 -8.44 -14.98
N THR A 56 15.07 -9.25 -14.26
CA THR A 56 15.09 -10.71 -14.42
C THR A 56 13.75 -11.33 -14.03
N GLU A 57 13.19 -10.94 -12.89
CA GLU A 57 11.90 -11.43 -12.41
C GLU A 57 10.73 -10.97 -13.29
N MET A 58 10.78 -9.76 -13.85
CA MET A 58 9.80 -9.30 -14.82
C MET A 58 9.81 -10.13 -16.10
N LYS A 59 11.00 -10.51 -16.60
CA LYS A 59 11.11 -11.41 -17.76
C LYS A 59 10.50 -12.78 -17.49
N LYS A 60 10.68 -13.33 -16.28
CA LYS A 60 10.04 -14.59 -15.85
C LYS A 60 8.52 -14.44 -15.84
N ARG A 61 8.00 -13.38 -15.23
CA ARG A 61 6.55 -13.10 -15.19
C ARG A 61 5.92 -13.04 -16.59
N ILE A 62 6.56 -12.36 -17.55
CA ILE A 62 6.06 -12.25 -18.92
C ILE A 62 5.98 -13.61 -19.61
N LYS A 63 6.91 -14.52 -19.30
CA LYS A 63 6.90 -15.91 -19.81
C LYS A 63 5.91 -16.83 -19.09
N GLY A 64 5.24 -16.33 -18.05
CA GLY A 64 4.38 -17.15 -17.18
C GLY A 64 5.15 -18.00 -16.17
N ASP A 65 6.45 -17.75 -15.99
CA ASP A 65 7.28 -18.46 -15.03
C ASP A 65 7.02 -17.96 -13.60
N ALA A 66 7.29 -18.82 -12.61
CA ALA A 66 7.22 -18.43 -11.20
C ALA A 66 8.24 -17.32 -10.89
N THR A 67 7.78 -16.29 -10.18
CA THR A 67 8.60 -15.18 -9.71
C THR A 67 9.06 -15.43 -8.27
N PHE A 68 10.21 -14.88 -7.91
CA PHE A 68 10.77 -14.93 -6.55
C PHE A 68 9.83 -14.32 -5.51
N PHE A 69 9.11 -13.26 -5.88
CA PHE A 69 8.25 -12.50 -4.96
C PHE A 69 6.86 -13.08 -4.77
N LYS A 70 6.48 -14.12 -5.52
CA LYS A 70 5.21 -14.79 -5.32
C LYS A 70 5.10 -15.31 -3.88
N ASP A 71 3.97 -15.03 -3.24
CA ASP A 71 3.67 -15.43 -1.86
C ASP A 71 4.67 -14.88 -0.82
N LYS A 72 5.38 -13.79 -1.14
CA LYS A 72 6.28 -13.10 -0.21
C LYS A 72 5.60 -11.92 0.47
N ILE A 73 5.87 -11.77 1.76
CA ILE A 73 5.54 -10.59 2.56
C ILE A 73 6.82 -9.77 2.71
N VAL A 74 6.79 -8.52 2.28
CA VAL A 74 7.98 -7.70 2.03
C VAL A 74 7.97 -6.43 2.89
N ALA A 75 9.16 -6.05 3.37
CA ALA A 75 9.47 -4.74 3.92
C ALA A 75 10.83 -4.25 3.39
N LEU A 76 11.07 -2.93 3.48
CA LEU A 76 12.22 -2.24 2.92
C LEU A 76 12.94 -1.39 3.99
N ILE A 77 14.26 -1.40 3.92
CA ILE A 77 15.14 -0.38 4.49
C ILE A 77 15.86 0.26 3.31
N VAL A 78 15.70 1.57 3.14
CA VAL A 78 16.30 2.32 2.02
C VAL A 78 17.17 3.43 2.57
N LYS A 79 18.46 3.38 2.27
CA LYS A 79 19.46 4.36 2.64
C LYS A 79 19.88 5.20 1.44
N SER A 80 19.94 6.51 1.61
CA SER A 80 20.56 7.44 0.66
C SER A 80 21.70 8.19 1.34
N HIS A 81 22.71 8.56 0.55
CA HIS A 81 23.76 9.50 0.95
C HIS A 81 23.34 10.97 0.79
N SER A 82 22.05 11.24 0.57
CA SER A 82 21.48 12.59 0.48
C SER A 82 20.14 12.67 1.25
N GLU A 83 19.51 13.84 1.24
CA GLU A 83 18.13 14.03 1.70
C GLU A 83 17.07 13.56 0.68
N HIS A 84 17.49 13.08 -0.49
CA HIS A 84 16.63 12.78 -1.62
C HIS A 84 16.47 11.27 -1.88
N PHE A 85 15.61 10.96 -2.85
CA PHE A 85 15.43 9.66 -3.50
C PHE A 85 14.83 8.50 -2.69
N THR A 86 14.98 8.42 -1.37
CA THR A 86 14.50 7.28 -0.55
C THR A 86 13.02 6.95 -0.82
N LYS A 87 12.11 7.94 -0.76
CA LYS A 87 10.68 7.73 -1.06
C LYS A 87 10.41 7.42 -2.52
N THR A 88 11.09 8.09 -3.44
CA THR A 88 10.87 7.92 -4.88
C THR A 88 11.27 6.52 -5.32
N PHE A 89 12.46 6.08 -4.89
CA PHE A 89 12.96 4.73 -5.11
C PHE A 89 12.07 3.68 -4.45
N ALA A 90 11.70 3.87 -3.17
CA ALA A 90 10.83 2.92 -2.48
C ALA A 90 9.49 2.72 -3.19
N LYS A 91 8.84 3.79 -3.66
CA LYS A 91 7.59 3.68 -4.46
C LYS A 91 7.80 2.88 -5.75
N LYS A 92 8.91 3.12 -6.48
CA LYS A 92 9.27 2.36 -7.70
C LYS A 92 9.45 0.88 -7.38
N CYS A 93 10.25 0.58 -6.35
CA CYS A 93 10.56 -0.77 -5.90
C CYS A 93 9.29 -1.54 -5.47
N ILE A 94 8.47 -0.94 -4.61
CA ILE A 94 7.21 -1.54 -4.13
C ILE A 94 6.28 -1.84 -5.30
N TYR A 95 6.14 -0.90 -6.25
CA TYR A 95 5.30 -1.10 -7.43
C TYR A 95 5.73 -2.32 -8.25
N HIS A 96 7.03 -2.47 -8.54
CA HIS A 96 7.52 -3.61 -9.32
C HIS A 96 7.39 -4.93 -8.55
N ILE A 97 7.78 -4.97 -7.27
CA ILE A 97 7.67 -6.18 -6.44
C ILE A 97 6.22 -6.62 -6.28
N ASN A 98 5.30 -5.66 -6.11
CA ASN A 98 3.89 -5.97 -5.99
C ASN A 98 3.31 -6.58 -7.27
N ASN A 99 3.69 -6.04 -8.43
CA ASN A 99 3.35 -6.62 -9.73
C ASN A 99 3.98 -8.00 -9.97
N LEU A 100 5.07 -8.33 -9.28
CA LEU A 100 5.71 -9.65 -9.28
C LEU A 100 5.09 -10.62 -8.24
N GLY A 101 4.02 -10.22 -7.54
CA GLY A 101 3.31 -11.09 -6.60
C GLY A 101 3.66 -10.88 -5.13
N GLY A 102 4.46 -9.86 -4.80
CA GLY A 102 4.82 -9.54 -3.41
C GLY A 102 3.76 -8.71 -2.68
N THR A 103 3.45 -9.12 -1.46
CA THR A 103 2.59 -8.37 -0.52
C THR A 103 3.46 -7.50 0.39
N PHE A 104 3.05 -6.26 0.68
CA PHE A 104 3.74 -5.40 1.65
C PHE A 104 2.90 -5.19 2.89
N ILE A 105 3.57 -5.22 4.04
CA ILE A 105 2.97 -4.87 5.34
C ILE A 105 2.58 -3.38 5.39
N GLY A 106 1.78 -3.00 6.39
CA GLY A 106 1.55 -1.60 6.73
C GLY A 106 2.83 -0.92 7.26
N HIS A 107 3.12 0.29 6.78
CA HIS A 107 4.39 1.00 7.02
C HIS A 107 5.61 0.11 6.74
N PRO A 108 5.77 -0.32 5.47
CA PRO A 108 6.79 -1.30 5.12
C PRO A 108 8.18 -0.69 4.95
N LEU A 109 8.37 0.62 5.19
CA LEU A 109 9.61 1.33 4.86
C LEU A 109 10.24 1.96 6.11
N VAL A 110 11.54 1.74 6.28
CA VAL A 110 12.42 2.62 7.05
C VAL A 110 13.36 3.33 6.09
N GLU A 111 13.34 4.66 6.12
CA GLU A 111 14.21 5.52 5.33
C GLU A 111 15.41 5.92 6.18
N ILE A 112 16.60 5.97 5.58
CA ILE A 112 17.81 6.48 6.22
C ILE A 112 18.42 7.51 5.27
N THR A 113 18.19 8.79 5.56
CA THR A 113 18.83 9.87 4.80
C THR A 113 20.24 10.13 5.33
N GLU A 114 21.00 10.96 4.62
CA GLU A 114 22.32 11.40 5.07
C GLU A 114 22.30 11.82 6.55
N GLY A 115 23.29 11.38 7.33
CA GLY A 115 23.43 11.73 8.74
C GLY A 115 22.22 11.42 9.63
N TYR A 116 21.31 10.52 9.23
CA TYR A 116 20.10 10.16 9.99
C TYR A 116 19.15 11.34 10.23
N GLN A 117 19.22 12.40 9.40
CA GLN A 117 18.48 13.65 9.64
C GLN A 117 16.97 13.46 9.73
N ASN A 118 16.42 12.53 8.94
CA ASN A 118 14.99 12.22 8.94
C ASN A 118 14.47 11.69 10.30
N PHE A 119 15.34 11.24 11.20
CA PHE A 119 14.96 10.76 12.54
C PHE A 119 14.83 11.86 13.60
N ARG A 120 15.20 13.12 13.30
CA ARG A 120 15.12 14.25 14.25
C ARG A 120 13.72 14.47 14.84
N THR A 121 12.66 14.11 14.10
CA THR A 121 11.27 14.22 14.59
C THR A 121 11.04 13.35 15.83
N TRP A 122 11.62 12.13 15.86
CA TRP A 122 11.53 11.24 17.02
C TRP A 122 12.43 11.69 18.16
N GLN A 123 13.59 12.31 17.84
CA GLN A 123 14.51 12.84 18.85
C GLN A 123 13.86 13.91 19.75
N LYS A 124 12.87 14.64 19.24
CA LYS A 124 12.06 15.60 20.04
C LYS A 124 11.24 14.93 21.14
N ILE A 125 10.89 13.66 20.95
CA ILE A 125 10.06 12.87 21.88
C ILE A 125 10.96 12.03 22.80
N ASP A 126 12.05 11.50 22.26
CA ASP A 126 13.02 10.66 22.97
C ASP A 126 14.46 11.10 22.58
N PRO A 127 15.17 11.86 23.44
CA PRO A 127 16.42 12.55 23.11
C PRO A 127 17.64 11.61 23.06
N LYS A 128 17.53 10.54 22.28
CA LYS A 128 18.60 9.57 22.00
C LYS A 128 19.44 10.02 20.78
N PRO A 129 20.65 9.44 20.61
CA PRO A 129 21.39 9.54 19.35
C PRO A 129 20.55 9.08 18.16
N LEU A 130 20.68 9.74 17.01
CA LEU A 130 19.86 9.45 15.83
C LEU A 130 20.07 8.03 15.31
N GLU A 131 21.28 7.50 15.42
CA GLU A 131 21.65 6.13 15.11
C GLU A 131 20.84 5.13 15.96
N ARG A 132 20.64 5.46 17.24
CA ARG A 132 19.85 4.61 18.14
C ARG A 132 18.37 4.63 17.76
N ILE A 133 17.84 5.79 17.40
CA ILE A 133 16.46 5.92 16.91
C ILE A 133 16.30 5.13 15.60
N CYS A 134 17.25 5.24 14.67
CA CYS A 134 17.27 4.46 13.44
C CYS A 134 17.19 2.96 13.73
N PHE A 135 18.02 2.46 14.66
CA PHE A 135 17.99 1.06 15.07
C PHE A 135 16.62 0.64 15.65
N GLU A 136 16.03 1.47 16.51
CA GLU A 136 14.70 1.19 17.09
C GLU A 136 13.60 1.17 16.02
N GLN A 137 13.67 2.04 15.00
CA GLN A 137 12.75 2.03 13.87
C GLN A 137 12.90 0.78 12.99
N ILE A 138 14.14 0.32 12.75
CA ILE A 138 14.43 -0.94 12.04
C ILE A 138 13.90 -2.14 12.84
N ASP A 139 14.16 -2.19 14.14
CA ASP A 139 13.67 -3.25 15.02
C ASP A 139 12.14 -3.33 15.02
N GLN A 140 11.45 -2.18 15.10
CA GLN A 140 9.99 -2.13 14.97
C GLN A 140 9.50 -2.63 13.60
N LEU A 141 10.20 -2.30 12.51
CA LEU A 141 9.85 -2.80 11.17
C LEU A 141 9.97 -4.33 11.11
N VAL A 142 11.09 -4.88 11.59
CA VAL A 142 11.33 -6.33 11.63
C VAL A 142 10.30 -7.05 12.47
N LYS A 143 9.95 -6.51 13.65
CA LYS A 143 8.86 -7.02 14.49
C LYS A 143 7.54 -7.07 13.74
N ARG A 144 7.13 -5.97 13.08
CA ARG A 144 5.89 -5.92 12.28
C ARG A 144 5.90 -6.90 11.13
N LEU A 145 7.02 -7.02 10.42
CA LEU A 145 7.17 -7.99 9.34
C LEU A 145 7.02 -9.43 9.85
N HIS A 146 7.67 -9.75 10.98
CA HIS A 146 7.57 -11.07 11.60
C HIS A 146 6.15 -11.36 12.10
N SER A 147 5.49 -10.39 12.73
CA SER A 147 4.15 -10.56 13.29
C SER A 147 3.03 -10.49 12.26
N TYR A 148 3.34 -10.16 11.00
CA TYR A 148 2.33 -10.12 9.95
C TYR A 148 1.64 -11.47 9.82
N GLN A 149 0.31 -11.42 9.85
CA GLN A 149 -0.59 -12.54 9.57
C GLN A 149 -1.75 -11.99 8.74
N PRO A 150 -2.35 -12.80 7.84
CA PRO A 150 -3.64 -12.47 7.25
C PRO A 150 -4.68 -12.17 8.34
N LEU A 151 -5.70 -11.41 7.97
CA LEU A 151 -6.90 -11.28 8.78
C LEU A 151 -7.53 -12.66 8.97
N ASN A 152 -8.36 -12.78 10.01
CA ASN A 152 -9.06 -14.01 10.33
C ASN A 152 -10.51 -13.67 10.69
N LYS A 153 -11.31 -13.35 9.67
CA LYS A 153 -12.67 -12.82 9.80
C LYS A 153 -13.71 -13.81 9.24
N ASP A 154 -14.93 -13.78 9.75
CA ASP A 154 -16.03 -14.54 9.15
C ASP A 154 -16.51 -13.87 7.85
N LYS A 155 -16.42 -12.53 7.80
CA LYS A 155 -16.84 -11.68 6.69
C LYS A 155 -15.92 -10.49 6.55
N LEU A 156 -15.56 -10.15 5.31
CA LEU A 156 -14.77 -8.95 4.99
C LEU A 156 -15.68 -7.81 4.51
N HIS A 157 -15.39 -6.60 4.99
CA HIS A 157 -16.06 -5.38 4.57
C HIS A 157 -15.21 -4.59 3.57
N VAL A 158 -15.69 -4.45 2.34
CA VAL A 158 -15.07 -3.66 1.29
C VAL A 158 -15.72 -2.28 1.23
N LEU A 159 -14.92 -1.22 1.33
CA LEU A 159 -15.34 0.15 1.04
C LEU A 159 -14.78 0.59 -0.31
N VAL A 160 -15.64 1.03 -1.21
CA VAL A 160 -15.28 1.60 -2.51
C VAL A 160 -15.34 3.12 -2.41
N LEU A 161 -14.23 3.79 -2.68
CA LEU A 161 -14.13 5.25 -2.70
C LEU A 161 -13.99 5.74 -4.15
N HIS A 162 -14.92 6.59 -4.58
CA HIS A 162 -14.84 7.25 -5.88
C HIS A 162 -15.27 8.72 -5.80
N ALA A 163 -14.82 9.51 -6.77
CA ALA A 163 -15.21 10.92 -6.91
C ALA A 163 -15.73 11.27 -8.32
N GLY A 164 -15.92 10.25 -9.16
CA GLY A 164 -16.37 10.36 -10.55
C GLY A 164 -17.86 10.11 -10.72
N TYR A 165 -18.39 10.53 -11.88
CA TYR A 165 -19.77 10.34 -12.30
C TYR A 165 -19.94 9.00 -13.02
N LYS A 166 -20.90 8.19 -12.57
CA LYS A 166 -21.07 6.80 -13.01
C LYS A 166 -21.36 6.65 -14.51
N GLU A 167 -22.12 7.58 -15.08
CA GLU A 167 -22.60 7.50 -16.46
C GLU A 167 -21.48 7.58 -17.51
N ILE A 168 -20.40 8.30 -17.21
CA ILE A 168 -19.32 8.59 -18.17
C ILE A 168 -17.95 8.03 -17.76
N SER A 169 -17.80 7.57 -16.52
CA SER A 169 -16.49 7.18 -16.00
C SER A 169 -16.09 5.77 -16.42
N ASN A 170 -15.11 5.67 -17.31
CA ASN A 170 -14.45 4.40 -17.65
C ASN A 170 -13.92 3.65 -16.41
N THR A 171 -13.41 4.36 -15.41
CA THR A 171 -12.92 3.75 -14.15
C THR A 171 -14.04 3.11 -13.34
N LEU A 172 -15.21 3.77 -13.24
CA LEU A 172 -16.37 3.20 -12.58
C LEU A 172 -16.99 2.04 -13.36
N MET A 173 -17.06 2.13 -14.68
CA MET A 173 -17.52 1.01 -15.52
C MET A 173 -16.63 -0.23 -15.35
N LEU A 174 -15.31 -0.05 -15.25
CA LEU A 174 -14.39 -1.15 -14.95
C LEU A 174 -14.64 -1.74 -13.57
N TRP A 175 -14.87 -0.88 -12.56
CA TRP A 175 -15.21 -1.34 -11.22
C TRP A 175 -16.54 -2.09 -11.19
N ASP A 176 -17.59 -1.62 -11.87
CA ASP A 176 -18.89 -2.30 -11.92
C ASP A 176 -18.72 -3.74 -12.46
N ASN A 177 -17.90 -3.94 -13.50
CA ASN A 177 -17.60 -5.28 -14.02
C ASN A 177 -16.93 -6.17 -12.96
N ILE A 178 -15.95 -5.62 -12.22
CA ILE A 178 -15.25 -6.34 -11.14
C ILE A 178 -16.21 -6.65 -9.99
N ALA A 179 -17.03 -5.68 -9.58
CA ALA A 179 -17.96 -5.83 -8.47
C ALA A 179 -19.02 -6.92 -8.77
N ASN A 180 -19.53 -6.97 -10.00
CA ASN A 180 -20.46 -8.01 -10.45
C ASN A 180 -19.85 -9.41 -10.32
N GLU A 181 -18.58 -9.60 -10.75
CA GLU A 181 -17.89 -10.89 -10.61
C GLU A 181 -17.66 -11.28 -9.14
N LEU A 182 -17.32 -10.30 -8.29
CA LEU A 182 -17.18 -10.52 -6.84
C LEU A 182 -18.51 -10.87 -6.17
N GLU A 183 -19.62 -10.27 -6.61
CA GLU A 183 -20.97 -10.61 -6.16
C GLU A 183 -21.36 -12.03 -6.58
N LEU A 184 -21.11 -12.41 -7.83
CA LEU A 184 -21.33 -13.78 -8.32
C LEU A 184 -20.51 -14.80 -7.52
N TYR A 185 -19.26 -14.48 -7.20
CA TYR A 185 -18.44 -15.29 -6.30
C TYR A 185 -19.06 -15.41 -4.90
N ASN A 186 -19.49 -14.30 -4.31
CA ASN A 186 -20.09 -14.27 -2.96
C ASN A 186 -21.41 -15.06 -2.91
N GLN A 187 -22.22 -15.03 -3.96
CA GLN A 187 -23.47 -15.80 -4.08
C GLN A 187 -23.25 -17.32 -4.17
N LYS A 188 -22.08 -17.76 -4.66
CA LYS A 188 -21.73 -19.19 -4.74
C LYS A 188 -21.26 -19.77 -3.40
N LYS A 189 -20.96 -18.94 -2.40
CA LYS A 189 -20.54 -19.39 -1.08
C LYS A 189 -21.77 -19.72 -0.22
N ALA A 190 -21.64 -20.72 0.66
CA ALA A 190 -22.70 -21.13 1.57
C ALA A 190 -23.12 -20.00 2.52
N GLU A 191 -22.16 -19.17 2.92
CA GLU A 191 -22.38 -17.97 3.72
C GLU A 191 -21.76 -16.76 3.03
N SER A 192 -22.36 -15.59 3.25
CA SER A 192 -21.88 -14.33 2.68
C SER A 192 -20.57 -13.91 3.33
N VAL A 193 -19.49 -14.11 2.59
CA VAL A 193 -18.10 -13.84 2.98
C VAL A 193 -17.65 -12.40 2.76
N LEU A 194 -18.40 -11.64 1.96
CA LEU A 194 -18.07 -10.29 1.55
C LEU A 194 -19.28 -9.36 1.67
N SER A 195 -19.07 -8.10 2.06
CA SER A 195 -20.01 -7.01 1.79
C SER A 195 -19.27 -5.85 1.14
N ILE A 196 -19.86 -5.28 0.10
CA ILE A 196 -19.33 -4.13 -0.61
C ILE A 196 -20.23 -2.93 -0.31
N ASP A 197 -19.62 -1.85 0.17
CA ASP A 197 -20.25 -0.55 0.40
C ASP A 197 -19.54 0.50 -0.46
N THR A 198 -20.29 1.41 -1.06
CA THR A 198 -19.74 2.45 -1.94
C THR A 198 -19.97 3.82 -1.31
N LEU A 199 -18.93 4.64 -1.31
CA LEU A 199 -18.98 6.02 -0.88
C LEU A 199 -18.53 6.94 -2.02
N HIS A 200 -19.47 7.74 -2.49
CA HIS A 200 -19.23 8.77 -3.48
C HIS A 200 -18.80 10.08 -2.79
N VAL A 201 -17.63 10.58 -3.14
CA VAL A 201 -17.13 11.90 -2.76
C VAL A 201 -17.66 12.92 -3.77
N GLU A 202 -18.89 13.37 -3.52
CA GLU A 202 -19.57 14.36 -4.35
C GLU A 202 -18.86 15.72 -4.34
N GLU A 203 -19.17 16.53 -5.35
CA GLU A 203 -18.67 17.90 -5.43
C GLU A 203 -19.12 18.73 -4.22
N GLY A 204 -18.21 19.55 -3.69
CA GLY A 204 -18.48 20.39 -2.52
C GLY A 204 -18.57 19.66 -1.16
N LYS A 205 -18.59 18.31 -1.11
CA LYS A 205 -18.62 17.56 0.16
C LYS A 205 -17.27 17.43 0.85
N ILE A 206 -16.17 17.70 0.14
CA ILE A 206 -14.82 17.64 0.71
C ILE A 206 -13.98 18.85 0.29
N SER A 207 -13.18 19.34 1.23
CA SER A 207 -12.14 20.35 1.01
C SER A 207 -10.76 19.77 1.32
N ASP A 208 -9.70 20.41 0.83
CA ASP A 208 -8.31 20.00 1.14
C ASP A 208 -7.82 20.56 2.49
N CYS A 209 -6.81 19.92 3.08
CA CYS A 209 -6.44 20.06 4.50
C CYS A 209 -5.85 21.41 4.81
N TYR A 210 -6.37 22.04 5.86
CA TYR A 210 -5.91 23.32 6.36
C TYR A 210 -4.49 23.19 6.95
N GLY A 211 -4.08 21.97 7.33
CA GLY A 211 -2.79 21.76 7.98
C GLY A 211 -2.79 22.31 9.40
N CYS A 212 -3.80 21.95 10.20
CA CYS A 212 -3.86 22.31 11.62
C CYS A 212 -2.60 21.86 12.38
N SER A 213 -2.29 22.51 13.52
CA SER A 213 -1.15 22.13 14.37
C SER A 213 -1.21 20.66 14.79
N PHE A 214 -0.07 20.10 15.18
CA PHE A 214 0.00 18.71 15.64
C PHE A 214 -0.95 18.48 16.83
N GLU A 215 -0.94 19.39 17.80
CA GLU A 215 -1.78 19.33 19.01
C GLU A 215 -3.27 19.38 18.63
N THR A 216 -3.64 20.25 17.70
CA THR A 216 -5.02 20.38 17.21
C THR A 216 -5.45 19.11 16.48
N CYS A 217 -4.61 18.57 15.60
CA CYS A 217 -4.90 17.32 14.89
C CYS A 217 -5.07 16.15 15.86
N MET A 218 -4.22 16.06 16.89
CA MET A 218 -4.28 15.04 17.92
C MET A 218 -5.51 15.18 18.82
N TYR A 219 -5.97 16.41 19.12
CA TYR A 219 -7.23 16.65 19.81
C TYR A 219 -8.42 16.05 19.04
N TYR A 220 -8.58 16.42 17.77
CA TYR A 220 -9.65 15.87 16.92
C TYR A 220 -9.54 14.36 16.74
N ALA A 221 -8.33 13.82 16.62
CA ALA A 221 -8.10 12.38 16.54
C ALA A 221 -8.65 11.63 17.76
N ARG A 222 -8.45 12.16 18.98
CA ARG A 222 -8.97 11.54 20.22
C ARG A 222 -10.50 11.51 20.23
N GLU A 223 -11.13 12.58 19.75
CA GLU A 223 -12.59 12.71 19.62
C GLU A 223 -13.16 11.98 18.40
N LYS A 224 -12.36 11.18 17.67
CA LYS A 224 -12.74 10.54 16.40
C LYS A 224 -13.36 11.51 15.38
N SER A 225 -12.88 12.74 15.38
CA SER A 225 -13.44 13.85 14.61
C SER A 225 -12.36 14.50 13.72
N CYS A 226 -12.74 15.56 13.03
CA CYS A 226 -11.87 16.38 12.21
C CYS A 226 -12.32 17.84 12.32
N PHE A 227 -11.40 18.79 12.16
CA PHE A 227 -11.72 20.22 12.06
C PHE A 227 -12.87 20.52 11.07
N TYR A 228 -12.98 19.70 10.03
CA TYR A 228 -13.96 19.87 8.97
C TYR A 228 -15.35 19.32 9.28
N GLY A 229 -15.49 18.43 10.27
CA GLY A 229 -16.76 17.77 10.56
C GLY A 229 -17.41 17.15 9.32
N GLY A 230 -18.75 17.21 9.27
CA GLY A 230 -19.58 16.91 8.11
C GLY A 230 -19.26 15.55 7.48
N PHE A 231 -19.26 15.49 6.14
CA PHE A 231 -18.98 14.28 5.36
C PHE A 231 -17.77 13.47 5.85
N VAL A 232 -16.71 14.13 6.32
CA VAL A 232 -15.51 13.42 6.80
C VAL A 232 -15.82 12.59 8.05
N VAL A 233 -16.54 13.16 9.01
CA VAL A 233 -16.83 12.53 10.31
C VAL A 233 -18.10 11.69 10.25
N GLU A 234 -19.10 12.13 9.50
CA GLU A 234 -20.43 11.51 9.44
C GLU A 234 -20.47 10.31 8.47
N ASP A 235 -19.76 10.39 7.33
CA ASP A 235 -19.82 9.35 6.30
C ASP A 235 -18.49 8.59 6.13
N LEU A 236 -17.39 9.33 5.93
CA LEU A 236 -16.11 8.75 5.54
C LEU A 236 -15.46 7.94 6.67
N TYR A 237 -15.33 8.53 7.86
CA TYR A 237 -14.66 7.87 8.98
C TYR A 237 -15.39 6.58 9.40
N PRO A 238 -16.71 6.56 9.66
CA PRO A 238 -17.41 5.34 10.09
C PRO A 238 -17.27 4.20 9.08
N LYS A 239 -17.38 4.50 7.77
CA LYS A 239 -17.19 3.51 6.71
C LYS A 239 -15.76 2.98 6.67
N LEU A 240 -14.75 3.85 6.84
CA LEU A 240 -13.35 3.44 6.90
C LEU A 240 -13.03 2.61 8.14
N GLU A 241 -13.59 2.95 9.31
CA GLU A 241 -13.41 2.16 10.54
C GLU A 241 -13.87 0.72 10.33
N LYS A 242 -15.04 0.54 9.70
CA LYS A 242 -15.64 -0.78 9.42
C LYS A 242 -14.91 -1.57 8.34
N ALA A 243 -14.29 -0.91 7.35
CA ALA A 243 -13.71 -1.57 6.20
C ALA A 243 -12.46 -2.41 6.53
N ASP A 244 -12.38 -3.63 6.02
CA ASP A 244 -11.16 -4.45 6.01
C ASP A 244 -10.35 -4.23 4.71
N ILE A 245 -11.04 -3.86 3.63
CA ILE A 245 -10.46 -3.57 2.31
C ILE A 245 -11.00 -2.22 1.83
N VAL A 246 -10.13 -1.36 1.31
CA VAL A 246 -10.53 -0.09 0.69
C VAL A 246 -10.10 -0.08 -0.77
N VAL A 247 -11.07 0.00 -1.66
CA VAL A 247 -10.87 0.08 -3.11
C VAL A 247 -10.93 1.55 -3.55
N TRP A 248 -9.85 2.04 -4.14
CA TRP A 248 -9.75 3.40 -4.64
C TRP A 248 -9.98 3.44 -6.15
N ILE A 249 -11.07 4.10 -6.57
CA ILE A 249 -11.44 4.27 -7.98
C ILE A 249 -10.78 5.56 -8.50
N CYS A 250 -9.66 5.40 -9.20
CA CYS A 250 -8.75 6.49 -9.53
C CYS A 250 -8.67 6.69 -11.05
N PRO A 251 -9.52 7.54 -11.65
CA PRO A 251 -9.20 8.12 -12.95
C PRO A 251 -7.87 8.88 -12.86
N ASN A 252 -7.04 8.79 -13.90
CA ASN A 252 -5.81 9.55 -14.00
C ASN A 252 -6.08 10.97 -14.50
N TYR A 253 -5.79 11.97 -13.68
CA TYR A 253 -5.80 13.38 -14.05
C TYR A 253 -4.38 13.94 -13.98
N ASN A 254 -3.76 14.19 -15.14
CA ASN A 254 -2.40 14.73 -15.25
C ASN A 254 -1.35 13.91 -14.49
N ASP A 255 -1.34 12.61 -14.70
CA ASP A 255 -0.49 11.63 -14.01
C ASP A 255 -0.69 11.60 -12.49
N ALA A 256 -1.86 12.04 -12.00
CA ALA A 256 -2.19 12.16 -10.60
C ALA A 256 -3.58 11.62 -10.24
N ILE A 257 -3.72 11.28 -8.96
CA ILE A 257 -5.03 11.01 -8.36
C ILE A 257 -5.88 12.30 -8.37
N SER A 258 -7.19 12.17 -8.55
CA SER A 258 -8.10 13.32 -8.50
C SER A 258 -7.95 14.14 -7.20
N ALA A 259 -8.12 15.46 -7.31
CA ALA A 259 -8.02 16.37 -6.17
C ALA A 259 -8.97 15.99 -5.02
N LYS A 260 -10.19 15.52 -5.34
CA LYS A 260 -11.16 15.07 -4.33
C LYS A 260 -10.67 13.86 -3.55
N LEU A 261 -10.11 12.85 -4.22
CA LEU A 261 -9.55 11.69 -3.53
C LEU A 261 -8.24 12.02 -2.79
N MET A 262 -7.43 12.96 -3.31
CA MET A 262 -6.29 13.48 -2.56
C MET A 262 -6.74 14.19 -1.27
N ALA A 263 -7.82 14.98 -1.33
CA ALA A 263 -8.41 15.61 -0.15
C ALA A 263 -8.87 14.57 0.87
N VAL A 264 -9.47 13.46 0.43
CA VAL A 264 -9.79 12.30 1.29
C VAL A 264 -8.53 11.79 1.99
N ILE A 265 -7.47 11.49 1.24
CA ILE A 265 -6.18 11.01 1.78
C ILE A 265 -5.64 11.96 2.85
N ASN A 266 -5.68 13.26 2.58
CA ASN A 266 -5.19 14.29 3.50
C ASN A 266 -6.03 14.39 4.78
N ARG A 267 -7.33 14.06 4.71
CA ARG A 267 -8.23 13.96 5.87
C ARG A 267 -8.04 12.71 6.70
N LEU A 268 -7.39 11.68 6.21
CA LEU A 268 -7.23 10.44 6.98
C LEU A 268 -6.29 10.59 8.18
N THR A 269 -5.53 11.68 8.29
CA THR A 269 -4.52 11.84 9.35
C THR A 269 -5.10 11.77 10.75
N ALA A 270 -6.23 12.42 11.02
CA ALA A 270 -6.83 12.39 12.36
C ALA A 270 -7.31 10.98 12.70
N LEU A 271 -8.04 10.31 11.79
CA LEU A 271 -8.48 8.93 11.99
C LEU A 271 -7.30 7.95 12.16
N TYR A 272 -6.27 8.07 11.32
CA TYR A 272 -5.05 7.25 11.40
C TYR A 272 -4.32 7.38 12.76
N ARG A 273 -4.39 8.56 13.40
CA ARG A 273 -3.81 8.76 14.73
C ARG A 273 -4.67 8.16 15.84
N ASN A 274 -5.94 7.89 15.59
CA ASN A 274 -6.86 7.20 16.50
C ASN A 274 -6.80 5.67 16.33
N MET A 275 -6.80 5.19 15.10
CA MET A 275 -6.75 3.77 14.74
C MET A 275 -5.68 3.48 13.70
N GLY A 276 -4.94 2.39 13.88
CA GLY A 276 -3.99 1.94 12.86
C GLY A 276 -4.71 1.41 11.62
N PHE A 277 -4.20 1.73 10.43
CA PHE A 277 -4.65 1.10 9.18
C PHE A 277 -3.82 -0.13 8.80
N GLN A 278 -2.97 -0.58 9.71
CA GLN A 278 -2.09 -1.74 9.53
C GLN A 278 -2.85 -3.06 9.35
N ASP A 279 -4.17 -3.09 9.59
CA ASP A 279 -5.06 -4.23 9.38
C ASP A 279 -6.09 -3.98 8.26
N LYS A 280 -5.83 -3.01 7.38
CA LYS A 280 -6.69 -2.71 6.23
C LYS A 280 -5.92 -2.87 4.93
N TYR A 281 -6.51 -3.52 3.94
CA TYR A 281 -5.90 -3.68 2.61
C TYR A 281 -6.26 -2.54 1.67
N LEU A 282 -5.28 -2.14 0.86
CA LEU A 282 -5.42 -1.19 -0.23
C LEU A 282 -5.60 -1.93 -1.55
N LEU A 283 -6.70 -1.67 -2.25
CA LEU A 283 -6.91 -2.06 -3.64
C LEU A 283 -7.21 -0.83 -4.52
N SER A 284 -7.01 -0.92 -5.83
CA SER A 284 -7.32 0.19 -6.72
C SER A 284 -7.72 -0.21 -8.14
N VAL A 285 -8.60 0.59 -8.73
CA VAL A 285 -8.94 0.55 -10.15
C VAL A 285 -8.45 1.85 -10.75
N ILE A 286 -7.53 1.77 -11.72
CA ILE A 286 -6.91 2.94 -12.34
C ILE A 286 -7.15 2.89 -13.85
N VAL A 287 -7.74 3.94 -14.39
CA VAL A 287 -7.91 4.09 -15.84
C VAL A 287 -7.32 5.42 -16.27
N SER A 288 -6.47 5.36 -17.29
CA SER A 288 -5.86 6.55 -17.90
C SER A 288 -6.34 6.74 -19.32
N GLY A 289 -6.56 7.99 -19.74
CA GLY A 289 -6.94 8.29 -21.13
C GLY A 289 -5.82 8.02 -22.14
N ASN A 290 -4.56 8.25 -21.73
CA ASN A 290 -3.39 8.12 -22.60
C ASN A 290 -2.30 7.21 -22.00
N SER A 291 -1.76 7.56 -20.84
CA SER A 291 -0.67 6.85 -20.15
C SER A 291 -0.65 7.18 -18.66
N GLY A 292 0.35 6.70 -17.91
CA GLY A 292 0.63 7.19 -16.55
C GLY A 292 -0.11 6.51 -15.40
N SER A 293 -0.77 5.37 -15.62
CA SER A 293 -1.44 4.62 -14.55
C SER A 293 -0.46 4.20 -13.43
N ASP A 294 0.80 3.92 -13.77
CA ASP A 294 1.85 3.60 -12.80
C ASP A 294 2.24 4.80 -11.92
N SER A 295 2.15 6.03 -12.43
CA SER A 295 2.36 7.26 -11.67
C SER A 295 1.28 7.42 -10.59
N VAL A 296 0.02 7.14 -10.93
CA VAL A 296 -1.10 7.14 -9.99
C VAL A 296 -0.96 6.01 -8.96
N ALA A 297 -0.62 4.79 -9.42
CA ALA A 297 -0.39 3.65 -8.53
C ALA A 297 0.70 3.94 -7.49
N ARG A 298 1.82 4.54 -7.93
CA ARG A 298 2.93 4.94 -7.03
C ARG A 298 2.53 6.04 -6.05
N GLN A 299 1.62 6.95 -6.42
CA GLN A 299 1.06 7.92 -5.48
C GLN A 299 0.25 7.25 -4.38
N LEU A 300 -0.60 6.28 -4.73
CA LEU A 300 -1.37 5.50 -3.76
C LEU A 300 -0.45 4.71 -2.82
N ILE A 301 0.58 4.05 -3.35
CA ILE A 301 1.59 3.34 -2.55
C ILE A 301 2.24 4.29 -1.55
N GLY A 302 2.71 5.45 -2.01
CA GLY A 302 3.33 6.46 -1.15
C GLY A 302 2.37 6.96 -0.08
N ALA A 303 1.20 7.43 -0.48
CA ALA A 303 0.25 8.07 0.41
C ALA A 303 -0.35 7.08 1.42
N LEU A 304 -0.78 5.90 0.98
CA LEU A 304 -1.63 5.01 1.78
C LEU A 304 -0.83 3.87 2.41
N ASN A 305 0.04 3.17 1.67
CA ASN A 305 0.81 2.07 2.22
C ASN A 305 2.02 2.55 3.06
N ILE A 306 2.86 3.43 2.50
CA ILE A 306 4.03 3.95 3.21
C ILE A 306 3.63 4.89 4.34
N ASN A 307 2.84 5.94 4.05
CA ASN A 307 2.57 6.99 5.04
C ASN A 307 1.38 6.71 5.97
N LYS A 308 0.33 6.01 5.53
CA LYS A 308 -0.86 5.72 6.37
C LYS A 308 -0.93 4.27 6.87
N GLY A 309 -0.06 3.41 6.40
CA GLY A 309 0.08 2.06 6.94
C GLY A 309 -0.92 1.04 6.43
N PHE A 310 -1.64 1.29 5.33
CA PHE A 310 -2.44 0.24 4.70
C PHE A 310 -1.56 -0.93 4.25
N ARG A 311 -2.04 -2.18 4.36
CA ARG A 311 -1.42 -3.35 3.74
C ARG A 311 -1.58 -3.27 2.22
N LEU A 312 -0.55 -3.65 1.47
CA LEU A 312 -0.58 -3.68 0.01
C LEU A 312 -0.57 -5.15 -0.46
N PRO A 313 -1.73 -5.75 -0.78
CA PRO A 313 -1.79 -7.13 -1.24
C PRO A 313 -1.13 -7.27 -2.62
N ALA A 314 -0.57 -8.44 -2.93
CA ALA A 314 -0.03 -8.75 -4.26
C ALA A 314 -1.03 -8.36 -5.38
N GLY A 315 -0.55 -7.69 -6.43
CA GLY A 315 -1.40 -7.24 -7.54
C GLY A 315 -2.48 -6.25 -7.12
N PHE A 316 -2.17 -5.29 -6.24
CA PHE A 316 -3.14 -4.42 -5.58
C PHE A 316 -4.01 -3.56 -6.52
N SER A 317 -3.58 -3.36 -7.76
CA SER A 317 -4.24 -2.47 -8.70
C SER A 317 -4.45 -3.12 -10.07
N ILE A 318 -5.64 -2.92 -10.64
CA ILE A 318 -5.89 -3.11 -12.07
C ILE A 318 -5.71 -1.78 -12.81
N MET A 319 -5.04 -1.82 -13.95
CA MET A 319 -4.73 -0.66 -14.77
C MET A 319 -5.15 -0.88 -16.22
N ALA A 320 -5.82 0.11 -16.81
CA ALA A 320 -6.22 0.08 -18.22
C ALA A 320 -6.11 1.46 -18.88
N LEU A 321 -6.15 1.47 -20.22
CA LEU A 321 -6.23 2.68 -21.03
C LEU A 321 -7.63 2.76 -21.67
N ALA A 322 -8.28 3.90 -21.51
CA ALA A 322 -9.58 4.20 -22.12
C ALA A 322 -9.83 5.71 -22.01
N ASN A 323 -10.08 6.38 -23.14
CA ASN A 323 -10.15 7.84 -23.21
C ASN A 323 -11.59 8.32 -23.22
N ASP A 324 -12.34 7.95 -24.26
CA ASP A 324 -13.71 8.39 -24.45
C ASP A 324 -14.65 7.56 -23.56
N PRO A 325 -15.78 8.13 -23.09
CA PRO A 325 -16.74 7.41 -22.25
C PRO A 325 -17.20 6.09 -22.89
N GLY A 326 -16.96 4.97 -22.20
CA GLY A 326 -17.33 3.63 -22.65
C GLY A 326 -16.21 2.84 -23.32
N ASP A 327 -15.08 3.48 -23.70
CA ASP A 327 -13.92 2.82 -24.33
C ASP A 327 -13.39 1.64 -23.53
N ILE A 328 -13.56 1.67 -22.20
CA ILE A 328 -13.06 0.60 -21.34
C ILE A 328 -13.68 -0.76 -21.66
N LYS A 329 -14.88 -0.79 -22.27
CA LYS A 329 -15.58 -2.02 -22.64
C LYS A 329 -14.88 -2.79 -23.77
N SER A 330 -14.10 -2.10 -24.59
CA SER A 330 -13.34 -2.65 -25.72
C SER A 330 -11.82 -2.49 -25.54
N ALA A 331 -11.37 -2.05 -24.36
CA ALA A 331 -9.96 -1.86 -24.09
C ALA A 331 -9.14 -3.15 -24.24
N PHE A 332 -7.88 -3.00 -24.62
CA PHE A 332 -6.99 -4.13 -24.90
C PHE A 332 -6.90 -5.11 -23.72
N ASP A 333 -7.24 -6.37 -24.01
CA ASP A 333 -7.20 -7.51 -23.10
C ASP A 333 -8.01 -7.31 -21.80
N ILE A 334 -9.03 -6.45 -21.82
CA ILE A 334 -9.72 -6.03 -20.60
C ILE A 334 -10.43 -7.19 -19.89
N THR A 335 -11.04 -8.12 -20.63
CA THR A 335 -11.74 -9.30 -20.06
C THR A 335 -10.78 -10.18 -19.27
N HIS A 336 -9.61 -10.49 -19.83
CA HIS A 336 -8.59 -11.30 -19.16
C HIS A 336 -7.98 -10.54 -17.97
N LYS A 337 -7.71 -9.23 -18.09
CA LYS A 337 -7.26 -8.39 -16.97
C LYS A 337 -8.26 -8.37 -15.82
N VAL A 338 -9.55 -8.22 -16.10
CA VAL A 338 -10.62 -8.27 -15.09
C VAL A 338 -10.63 -9.63 -14.42
N SER A 339 -10.64 -10.73 -15.19
CA SER A 339 -10.62 -12.08 -14.63
C SER A 339 -9.39 -12.33 -13.75
N SER A 340 -8.19 -11.95 -14.21
CA SER A 340 -6.95 -12.08 -13.43
C SER A 340 -6.98 -11.27 -12.14
N TYR A 341 -7.48 -10.03 -12.20
CA TYR A 341 -7.59 -9.17 -11.02
C TYR A 341 -8.65 -9.69 -10.04
N VAL A 342 -9.83 -10.09 -10.51
CA VAL A 342 -10.88 -10.70 -9.68
C VAL A 342 -10.35 -11.95 -8.98
N ASN A 343 -9.63 -12.83 -9.67
CA ASN A 343 -9.02 -14.01 -9.06
C ASN A 343 -8.00 -13.64 -7.96
N THR A 344 -7.24 -12.56 -8.18
CA THR A 344 -6.30 -12.04 -7.17
C THR A 344 -7.04 -11.53 -5.93
N VAL A 345 -8.15 -10.79 -6.12
CA VAL A 345 -8.99 -10.30 -5.03
C VAL A 345 -9.70 -11.44 -4.30
N ILE A 346 -10.17 -12.46 -5.01
CA ILE A 346 -10.76 -13.68 -4.43
C ILE A 346 -9.72 -14.41 -3.58
N ALA A 347 -8.49 -14.61 -4.09
CA ALA A 347 -7.43 -15.26 -3.33
C ALA A 347 -7.11 -14.48 -2.04
N LEU A 348 -7.08 -13.14 -2.10
CA LEU A 348 -6.96 -12.29 -0.93
C LEU A 348 -8.12 -12.52 0.05
N ILE A 349 -9.36 -12.56 -0.43
CA ILE A 349 -10.54 -12.81 0.42
C ILE A 349 -10.42 -14.17 1.12
N GLU A 350 -10.09 -15.23 0.39
CA GLU A 350 -9.97 -16.59 0.92
C GLU A 350 -8.81 -16.77 1.90
N GLU A 351 -7.72 -16.02 1.73
CA GLU A 351 -6.61 -15.99 2.68
C GLU A 351 -7.01 -15.35 4.02
N ASN A 352 -7.96 -14.41 3.99
CA ASN A 352 -8.31 -13.53 5.12
C ASN A 352 -9.60 -13.95 5.85
N ILE A 353 -10.24 -15.01 5.39
CA ILE A 353 -11.44 -15.58 6.01
C ILE A 353 -11.07 -16.79 6.86
N LYS A 354 -11.78 -16.92 7.99
CA LYS A 354 -11.65 -18.09 8.87
C LYS A 354 -11.87 -19.37 8.08
N LYS A 355 -10.87 -20.24 8.13
CA LYS A 355 -10.99 -21.61 7.65
C LYS A 355 -11.62 -22.43 8.79
N ASN A 356 -12.80 -22.99 8.54
CA ASN A 356 -13.46 -23.93 9.46
C ASN A 356 -12.67 -25.23 9.60
#